data_AF-A0A7X8SWM8-F1
#
_entry.id   AF-A0A7X8SWM8-F1
#
_cell.length_a   1.000
_cell.length_b   1.000
_cell.length_c   1.000
_cell.angle_alpha   90.00
_cell.angle_beta   90.00
_cell.angle_gamma   90.00
#
_symmetry.space_group_name_H-M   'P 1'
#
loop_
_entity.id
_entity.type
_entity.pdbx_description
1 polymer ?
#
loop_
_entity_poly.entity_id
_entity_poly.type
_entity_poly.pdbx_seq_one_letter_code
_entity_poly.pdbx_strand_id
1 'polypeptide(L)'
;MLTIVRDLARQNMEFLFGLLLLAVIVGLVILSYFSPYGPSDLYLLPPDMPPDGEYWLGTTSRGQDVFWQLTTALRNTLYFGIGVAFLSRIISLAVGLVAGYAGGVVDRVLMAINDSIMVIPQFPVLILFYFVLKDEMTWTVLIVVMASLGWSYDARLIRSVAISLKTRPFTTQSVYSGMSMRKILVQEHLPYVLPIVFATTMNNMIWSIGMEITLSVLGFTDIETPTMGMMIYWANAHSALIAGTWWWVAAPVAAIVVLFMALFLLSMSMNEYNDPRSRLNRMGG
;
A
#
# COMPACT_ATOMS: atom_id res chain seq x y z
N MET A 1 11.66 2.48 -18.39
CA MET A 1 11.18 2.55 -16.99
C MET A 1 12.27 3.06 -16.06
N LEU A 2 13.46 2.44 -16.01
CA LEU A 2 14.62 2.96 -15.27
C LEU A 2 15.00 4.39 -15.67
N THR A 3 14.80 4.76 -16.94
CA THR A 3 14.97 6.13 -17.44
C THR A 3 13.99 7.11 -16.78
N ILE A 4 12.70 6.76 -16.67
CA ILE A 4 11.67 7.61 -16.04
C ILE A 4 11.99 7.86 -14.56
N VAL A 5 12.36 6.80 -13.83
CA VAL A 5 12.75 6.90 -12.41
C VAL A 5 13.99 7.77 -12.26
N ARG A 6 14.99 7.58 -13.13
CA ARG A 6 16.22 8.37 -13.13
C ARG A 6 15.97 9.84 -13.47
N ASP A 7 15.09 10.13 -14.42
CA ASP A 7 14.77 11.48 -14.83
C ASP A 7 13.99 12.21 -13.73
N LEU A 8 13.06 11.52 -13.06
CA LEU A 8 12.33 12.06 -11.92
C LEU A 8 13.23 12.29 -10.70
N ALA A 9 14.17 11.38 -10.41
CA ALA A 9 15.16 11.58 -9.37
C ALA A 9 16.08 12.78 -9.60
N ARG A 10 16.25 13.21 -10.86
CA ARG A 10 17.10 14.36 -11.21
C ARG A 10 16.34 15.68 -11.26
N GLN A 11 15.05 15.65 -11.59
CA GLN A 11 14.27 16.86 -11.89
C GLN A 11 13.24 17.21 -10.81
N ASN A 12 12.89 16.27 -9.94
CA ASN A 12 11.83 16.44 -8.95
C ASN A 12 12.40 16.21 -7.52
N MET A 13 12.49 17.30 -6.74
CA MET A 13 13.02 17.25 -5.38
C MET A 13 12.10 16.47 -4.44
N GLU A 14 10.78 16.55 -4.67
CA GLU A 14 9.77 15.82 -3.91
C GLU A 14 9.94 14.30 -4.10
N PHE A 15 10.21 13.85 -5.32
CA PHE A 15 10.51 12.44 -5.63
C PHE A 15 11.77 11.96 -4.94
N LEU A 16 12.85 12.76 -4.96
CA LEU A 16 14.11 12.41 -4.30
C LEU A 16 13.93 12.30 -2.78
N PHE A 17 13.21 13.24 -2.17
CA PHE A 17 12.93 13.21 -0.74
C PHE A 17 12.07 11.98 -0.37
N GLY A 18 11.03 11.69 -1.16
CA GLY A 18 10.22 10.48 -0.99
C GLY A 18 11.05 9.19 -1.11
N LEU A 19 12.00 9.14 -2.04
CA LEU A 19 12.90 8.00 -2.23
C LEU A 19 13.88 7.84 -1.06
N LEU A 20 14.38 8.95 -0.50
CA LEU A 20 15.24 8.94 0.68
C LEU A 20 14.47 8.42 1.90
N LEU A 21 13.25 8.91 2.15
CA LEU A 21 12.42 8.41 3.24
C LEU A 21 12.11 6.91 3.07
N LEU A 22 11.79 6.48 1.86
CA LEU A 22 11.57 5.05 1.57
C LEU A 22 12.84 4.23 1.81
N ALA A 23 14.02 4.76 1.45
CA ALA A 23 15.30 4.08 1.70
C ALA A 23 15.58 3.91 3.20
N VAL A 24 15.24 4.91 4.03
CA VAL A 24 15.32 4.80 5.49
C VAL A 24 14.40 3.69 6.01
N ILE A 25 13.15 3.66 5.55
CA ILE A 25 12.19 2.60 5.90
C ILE A 25 12.71 1.22 5.49
N VAL A 26 13.23 1.07 4.26
CA VAL A 26 13.80 -0.19 3.78
C VAL A 26 15.02 -0.59 4.60
N GLY A 27 15.85 0.37 5.01
CA GLY A 27 16.96 0.13 5.95
C GLY A 27 16.48 -0.46 7.28
N LEU A 28 15.44 0.11 7.88
CA LEU A 28 14.82 -0.43 9.10
C LEU A 28 14.25 -1.83 8.88
N VAL A 29 13.61 -2.09 7.74
CA VAL A 29 13.13 -3.43 7.39
C VAL A 29 14.28 -4.43 7.27
N ILE A 30 15.39 -4.05 6.65
CA ILE A 30 16.57 -4.92 6.55
C ILE A 30 17.15 -5.21 7.94
N LEU A 31 17.19 -4.21 8.82
CA LEU A 31 17.64 -4.38 10.20
C LEU A 31 16.80 -5.42 10.95
N SER A 32 15.49 -5.57 10.67
CA SER A 32 14.65 -6.58 11.33
C SER A 32 15.14 -8.04 11.21
N TYR A 33 15.97 -8.36 10.19
CA TYR A 33 16.56 -9.70 10.05
C TYR A 33 17.75 -9.95 10.97
N PHE A 34 18.30 -8.89 11.55
CA PHE A 34 19.40 -8.93 12.51
C PHE A 34 18.93 -8.80 13.96
N SER A 35 17.61 -8.83 14.18
CA SER A 35 17.03 -8.77 15.53
C SER A 35 17.56 -9.93 16.38
N PRO A 36 18.09 -9.65 17.59
CA PRO A 36 18.47 -10.68 18.54
C PRO A 36 17.25 -11.34 19.22
N TYR A 37 16.06 -10.73 19.07
CA TYR A 37 14.81 -11.18 19.67
C TYR A 37 13.86 -11.76 18.62
N GLY A 38 13.09 -12.77 19.02
CA GLY A 38 11.98 -13.31 18.25
C GLY A 38 10.81 -12.31 18.18
N PRO A 39 10.03 -12.30 17.08
CA PRO A 39 8.90 -11.39 16.88
C PRO A 39 7.81 -11.44 17.97
N SER A 40 7.66 -12.61 18.61
CA SER A 40 6.63 -12.92 19.59
C SER A 40 7.18 -13.09 21.01
N ASP A 41 8.47 -12.84 21.22
CA ASP A 41 9.09 -13.04 22.53
C ASP A 41 8.58 -12.01 23.53
N LEU A 42 8.32 -12.45 24.76
CA LEU A 42 7.78 -11.64 25.85
C LEU A 42 8.65 -11.80 27.09
N TYR A 43 8.69 -10.77 27.93
CA TYR A 43 9.37 -10.77 29.24
C TYR A 43 10.89 -11.04 29.17
N LEU A 44 11.54 -10.65 28.07
CA LEU A 44 12.99 -10.81 27.92
C LEU A 44 13.79 -9.67 28.54
N LEU A 45 13.17 -8.49 28.67
CA LEU A 45 13.83 -7.25 29.06
C LEU A 45 13.09 -6.61 30.24
N PRO A 46 13.77 -5.77 31.04
CA PRO A 46 13.10 -4.99 32.08
C PRO A 46 11.96 -4.15 31.46
N PRO A 47 10.74 -4.22 31.98
CA PRO A 47 9.61 -3.48 31.42
C PRO A 47 9.77 -1.98 31.68
N ASP A 48 9.18 -1.19 30.78
CA ASP A 48 9.00 0.26 30.93
C ASP A 48 10.29 1.07 31.11
N MET A 49 11.41 0.59 30.56
CA MET A 49 12.67 1.34 30.52
C MET A 49 12.59 2.45 29.46
N PRO A 50 12.93 3.70 29.80
CA PRO A 50 12.94 4.79 28.83
C PRO A 50 14.04 4.60 27.79
N PRO A 51 13.96 5.31 26.64
CA PRO A 51 15.02 5.31 25.64
C PRO A 51 16.37 5.72 26.22
N ASP A 52 17.37 4.86 26.06
CA ASP A 52 18.75 5.11 26.49
C ASP A 52 19.76 4.48 25.50
N GLY A 53 21.04 4.40 25.91
CA GLY A 53 22.09 3.83 25.06
C GLY A 53 22.00 2.31 24.85
N GLU A 54 21.33 1.60 25.76
CA GLU A 54 21.11 0.15 25.69
C GLU A 54 19.81 -0.16 24.94
N TYR A 55 18.72 0.56 25.26
CA TYR A 55 17.40 0.47 24.64
C TYR A 55 17.12 1.73 23.81
N TRP A 56 17.52 1.74 22.54
CA TRP A 56 17.49 2.96 21.71
C TRP A 56 16.12 3.65 21.62
N LEU A 57 15.03 2.88 21.69
CA LEU A 57 13.65 3.39 21.72
C LEU A 57 12.90 2.98 23.00
N GLY A 58 13.62 2.53 24.02
CA GLY A 58 13.07 2.02 25.28
C GLY A 58 12.50 0.61 25.17
N THR A 59 11.87 0.16 26.26
CA THR A 59 11.20 -1.14 26.33
C THR A 59 9.70 -0.98 26.55
N THR A 60 8.94 -2.02 26.22
CA THR A 60 7.49 -2.08 26.42
C THR A 60 7.13 -2.61 27.81
N SER A 61 5.88 -2.42 28.25
CA SER A 61 5.35 -3.06 29.46
C SER A 61 5.26 -4.58 29.36
N ARG A 62 5.49 -5.13 28.16
CA ARG A 62 5.57 -6.58 27.88
C ARG A 62 7.01 -7.10 27.92
N GLY A 63 7.98 -6.26 28.29
CA GLY A 63 9.40 -6.62 28.36
C GLY A 63 10.01 -6.89 26.97
N GLN A 64 9.63 -6.09 25.98
CA GLN A 64 10.15 -6.17 24.60
C GLN A 64 10.93 -4.90 24.24
N ASP A 65 11.94 -5.03 23.40
CA ASP A 65 12.68 -3.89 22.85
C ASP A 65 11.85 -3.19 21.76
N VAL A 66 11.57 -1.91 21.94
CA VAL A 66 10.69 -1.15 21.04
C VAL A 66 11.32 -0.97 19.66
N PHE A 67 12.64 -0.86 19.54
CA PHE A 67 13.32 -0.70 18.26
C PHE A 67 13.25 -1.98 17.44
N TRP A 68 13.56 -3.13 18.03
CA TRP A 68 13.48 -4.41 17.33
C TRP A 68 12.03 -4.81 17.01
N GLN A 69 11.09 -4.48 17.90
CA GLN A 69 9.66 -4.63 17.61
C GLN A 69 9.24 -3.74 16.44
N LEU A 70 9.67 -2.47 16.41
CA LEU A 70 9.36 -1.51 15.35
C LEU A 70 9.85 -1.97 13.97
N THR A 71 11.10 -2.42 13.87
CA THR A 71 11.67 -2.88 12.59
C THR A 71 10.91 -4.09 12.05
N THR A 72 10.55 -5.04 12.92
CA THR A 72 9.77 -6.23 12.57
C THR A 72 8.33 -5.87 12.19
N ALA A 73 7.69 -4.99 12.95
CA ALA A 73 6.36 -4.48 12.67
C ALA A 73 6.29 -3.74 11.33
N LEU A 74 7.29 -2.90 11.05
CA LEU A 74 7.41 -2.16 9.79
C LEU A 74 7.56 -3.10 8.59
N ARG A 75 8.36 -4.17 8.73
CA ARG A 75 8.50 -5.21 7.69
C ARG A 75 7.15 -5.84 7.36
N ASN A 76 6.43 -6.29 8.39
CA ASN A 76 5.14 -6.97 8.19
C ASN A 76 4.08 -6.03 7.64
N THR A 77 4.01 -4.78 8.11
CA THR A 77 3.10 -3.75 7.57
C THR A 77 3.42 -3.43 6.11
N LEU A 78 4.70 -3.36 5.72
CA LEU A 78 5.07 -3.17 4.32
C LEU A 78 4.69 -4.36 3.43
N TYR A 79 4.95 -5.59 3.89
CA TYR A 79 4.53 -6.79 3.16
C TYR A 79 3.03 -6.88 3.00
N PHE A 80 2.29 -6.47 4.02
CA PHE A 80 0.83 -6.39 3.96
C PHE A 80 0.38 -5.41 2.87
N GLY A 81 0.89 -4.18 2.91
CA GLY A 81 0.56 -3.14 1.92
C GLY A 81 0.91 -3.56 0.49
N ILE A 82 2.10 -4.14 0.28
CA ILE A 82 2.55 -4.65 -1.02
C ILE A 82 1.65 -5.80 -1.49
N GLY A 83 1.32 -6.75 -0.63
CA GLY A 83 0.47 -7.90 -0.95
C GLY A 83 -0.92 -7.47 -1.42
N VAL A 84 -1.55 -6.56 -0.67
CA VAL A 84 -2.87 -6.00 -1.02
C VAL A 84 -2.79 -5.27 -2.36
N ALA A 85 -1.81 -4.37 -2.52
CA ALA A 85 -1.70 -3.54 -3.71
C ALA A 85 -1.37 -4.35 -4.97
N PHE A 86 -0.56 -5.41 -4.83
CA PHE A 86 -0.23 -6.31 -5.92
C PHE A 86 -1.45 -7.10 -6.41
N LEU A 87 -2.17 -7.77 -5.49
CA LEU A 87 -3.37 -8.54 -5.83
C LEU A 87 -4.48 -7.63 -6.37
N SER A 88 -4.68 -6.48 -5.73
CA SER A 88 -5.64 -5.47 -6.18
C SER A 88 -5.33 -5.00 -7.59
N ARG A 89 -4.06 -4.72 -7.91
CA ARG A 89 -3.63 -4.28 -9.24
C ARG A 89 -3.86 -5.32 -10.33
N ILE A 90 -3.70 -6.62 -10.03
CA ILE A 90 -4.03 -7.69 -10.98
C ILE A 90 -5.50 -7.59 -11.38
N ILE A 91 -6.39 -7.45 -10.39
CA ILE A 91 -7.83 -7.33 -10.63
C ILE A 91 -8.14 -6.03 -11.39
N SER A 92 -7.57 -4.89 -10.96
CA SER A 92 -7.81 -3.60 -11.60
C SER A 92 -7.37 -3.57 -13.07
N LEU A 93 -6.20 -4.12 -13.39
CA LEU A 93 -5.70 -4.22 -14.76
C LEU A 93 -6.58 -5.13 -15.60
N ALA A 94 -6.91 -6.31 -15.09
CA ALA A 94 -7.76 -7.26 -15.81
C ALA A 94 -9.12 -6.65 -16.12
N VAL A 95 -9.82 -6.13 -15.11
CA VAL A 95 -11.17 -5.57 -15.28
C VAL A 95 -11.14 -4.27 -16.08
N GLY A 96 -10.24 -3.34 -15.76
CA GLY A 96 -10.17 -2.03 -16.39
C GLY A 96 -9.81 -2.10 -17.88
N LEU A 97 -8.77 -2.87 -18.23
CA LEU A 97 -8.35 -3.03 -19.63
C LEU A 97 -9.41 -3.78 -20.45
N VAL A 98 -9.99 -4.85 -19.92
CA VAL A 98 -11.01 -5.63 -20.62
C VAL A 98 -12.27 -4.80 -20.82
N ALA A 99 -12.77 -4.11 -19.79
CA ALA A 99 -13.96 -3.26 -19.90
C ALA A 99 -13.74 -2.13 -20.92
N GLY A 100 -12.60 -1.43 -20.85
CA GLY A 100 -12.31 -0.32 -21.75
C GLY A 100 -12.08 -0.73 -23.21
N TYR A 101 -11.50 -1.91 -23.46
CA TYR A 101 -11.28 -2.41 -24.81
C TYR A 101 -12.53 -3.09 -25.40
N ALA A 102 -13.18 -4.00 -24.67
CA ALA A 102 -14.32 -4.75 -25.19
C ALA A 102 -15.51 -3.83 -25.48
N GLY A 103 -15.83 -2.90 -24.57
CA GLY A 103 -17.03 -2.07 -24.68
C GLY A 103 -18.33 -2.88 -24.59
N GLY A 104 -19.45 -2.26 -24.98
CA GLY A 104 -20.74 -2.94 -25.12
C GLY A 104 -21.26 -3.57 -23.82
N VAL A 105 -21.72 -4.82 -23.89
CA VAL A 105 -22.29 -5.54 -22.74
C VAL A 105 -21.21 -5.87 -21.70
N VAL A 106 -20.02 -6.29 -22.13
CA VAL A 106 -18.92 -6.67 -21.23
C VAL A 106 -18.54 -5.51 -20.32
N ASP A 107 -18.38 -4.34 -20.92
CA ASP A 107 -18.12 -3.09 -20.21
C ASP A 107 -19.22 -2.77 -19.19
N ARG A 108 -20.49 -2.80 -19.60
CA ARG A 108 -21.62 -2.53 -18.70
C ARG A 108 -21.67 -3.48 -17.50
N VAL A 109 -21.45 -4.78 -17.72
CA VAL A 109 -21.48 -5.78 -16.64
C VAL A 109 -20.31 -5.58 -15.68
N LEU A 110 -19.09 -5.43 -16.21
CA LEU A 110 -17.90 -5.22 -15.37
C LEU A 110 -18.00 -3.92 -14.58
N MET A 111 -18.50 -2.84 -15.18
CA MET A 111 -18.70 -1.57 -14.49
C MET A 111 -19.83 -1.63 -13.48
N ALA A 112 -20.92 -2.38 -13.73
CA ALA A 112 -21.95 -2.58 -12.72
C ALA A 112 -21.41 -3.26 -11.45
N ILE A 113 -20.59 -4.31 -11.61
CA ILE A 113 -19.92 -4.98 -10.47
C ILE A 113 -18.97 -4.02 -9.77
N ASN A 114 -18.12 -3.32 -10.54
CA ASN A 114 -17.17 -2.35 -10.03
C ASN A 114 -17.85 -1.26 -9.18
N ASP A 115 -18.91 -0.67 -9.73
CA ASP A 115 -19.62 0.45 -9.12
C ASP A 115 -20.37 0.01 -7.87
N SER A 116 -20.85 -1.24 -7.84
CA SER A 116 -21.45 -1.84 -6.64
C SER A 116 -20.43 -1.94 -5.50
N ILE A 117 -19.20 -2.35 -5.77
CA ILE A 117 -18.13 -2.42 -4.75
C ILE A 117 -17.74 -1.03 -4.25
N MET A 118 -17.68 -0.03 -5.13
CA MET A 118 -17.27 1.35 -4.76
C MET A 118 -18.27 2.03 -3.81
N VAL A 119 -19.56 1.71 -3.92
CA VAL A 119 -20.62 2.32 -3.10
C VAL A 119 -20.65 1.72 -1.69
N ILE A 120 -20.14 0.50 -1.52
CA ILE A 120 -20.15 -0.19 -0.23
C ILE A 120 -19.10 0.44 0.71
N PRO A 121 -19.49 0.84 1.94
CA PRO A 121 -18.54 1.25 2.96
C PRO A 121 -17.59 0.11 3.32
N GLN A 122 -16.33 0.21 2.90
CA GLN A 122 -15.36 -0.88 3.04
C GLN A 122 -15.04 -1.20 4.50
N PHE A 123 -14.94 -0.19 5.36
CA PHE A 123 -14.57 -0.38 6.77
C PHE A 123 -15.58 -1.25 7.55
N PRO A 124 -16.91 -0.97 7.53
CA PRO A 124 -17.91 -1.88 8.12
C PRO A 124 -17.88 -3.30 7.55
N VAL A 125 -17.61 -3.46 6.25
CA VAL A 125 -17.50 -4.79 5.63
C VAL A 125 -16.30 -5.56 6.15
N LEU A 126 -15.15 -4.91 6.32
CA LEU A 126 -13.97 -5.55 6.89
C LEU A 126 -14.21 -5.99 8.35
N ILE A 127 -14.89 -5.18 9.14
CA ILE A 127 -15.32 -5.57 10.49
C ILE A 127 -16.26 -6.77 10.45
N LEU A 128 -17.24 -6.78 9.54
CA LEU A 128 -18.14 -7.92 9.35
C LEU A 128 -17.36 -9.19 9.02
N PHE A 129 -16.39 -9.11 8.10
CA PHE A 129 -15.53 -10.26 7.77
C PHE A 129 -14.75 -10.76 8.98
N TYR A 130 -14.21 -9.88 9.81
CA TYR A 130 -13.56 -10.28 11.06
C TYR A 130 -14.50 -11.06 11.97
N PHE A 131 -15.73 -10.58 12.20
CA PHE A 131 -16.70 -11.27 13.06
C PHE A 131 -17.25 -12.58 12.48
N VAL A 132 -17.33 -12.69 11.15
CA VAL A 132 -17.80 -13.91 10.46
C VAL A 132 -16.71 -14.98 10.45
N LEU A 133 -15.46 -14.58 10.17
CA LEU A 133 -14.34 -15.51 10.06
C LEU A 133 -13.70 -15.85 11.41
N LYS A 134 -13.74 -14.93 12.38
CA LYS A 134 -13.18 -15.08 13.73
C LYS A 134 -11.74 -15.62 13.68
N ASP A 135 -11.54 -16.83 14.20
CA ASP A 135 -10.24 -17.51 14.31
C ASP A 135 -9.63 -17.85 12.94
N GLU A 136 -10.43 -17.86 11.86
CA GLU A 136 -9.96 -18.08 10.48
C GLU A 136 -9.42 -16.78 9.84
N MET A 137 -9.53 -15.63 10.51
CA MET A 137 -9.02 -14.35 10.02
C MET A 137 -7.50 -14.26 10.20
N THR A 138 -6.78 -15.00 9.37
CA THR A 138 -5.31 -14.89 9.30
C THR A 138 -4.88 -13.61 8.59
N TRP A 139 -3.65 -13.18 8.84
CA TRP A 139 -3.00 -12.07 8.13
C TRP A 139 -3.12 -12.19 6.59
N THR A 140 -2.98 -13.40 6.05
CA THR A 140 -3.12 -13.69 4.60
C THR A 140 -4.56 -13.54 4.11
N VAL A 141 -5.54 -14.00 4.88
CA VAL A 141 -6.97 -13.86 4.53
C VAL A 141 -7.35 -12.38 4.48
N LEU A 142 -6.86 -11.58 5.44
CA LEU A 142 -7.10 -10.14 5.45
C LEU A 142 -6.54 -9.45 4.19
N ILE A 143 -5.34 -9.85 3.72
CA ILE A 143 -4.77 -9.35 2.45
C ILE A 143 -5.72 -9.63 1.27
N VAL A 144 -6.23 -10.86 1.17
CA VAL A 144 -7.12 -11.27 0.05
C VAL A 144 -8.44 -10.50 0.10
N VAL A 145 -9.06 -10.39 1.29
CA VAL A 145 -10.30 -9.64 1.47
C VAL A 145 -10.11 -8.17 1.10
N MET A 146 -9.05 -7.52 1.61
CA MET A 146 -8.79 -6.12 1.29
C MET A 146 -8.45 -5.91 -0.19
N ALA A 147 -7.69 -6.81 -0.82
CA ALA A 147 -7.41 -6.74 -2.25
C ALA A 147 -8.69 -6.83 -3.10
N SER A 148 -9.65 -7.68 -2.69
CA SER A 148 -10.95 -7.85 -3.36
C SER A 148 -11.89 -6.64 -3.23
N LEU A 149 -11.63 -5.74 -2.27
CA LEU A 149 -12.38 -4.50 -2.09
C LEU A 149 -11.66 -3.29 -2.71
N GLY A 150 -10.33 -3.27 -2.68
CA GLY A 150 -9.50 -2.12 -3.04
C GLY A 150 -9.27 -1.89 -4.53
N TRP A 151 -9.72 -2.79 -5.42
CA TRP A 151 -9.36 -2.76 -6.85
C TRP A 151 -10.25 -1.84 -7.72
N SER A 152 -11.43 -1.49 -7.23
CA SER A 152 -12.51 -0.92 -8.04
C SER A 152 -12.25 0.52 -8.51
N TYR A 153 -11.76 1.39 -7.63
CA TYR A 153 -11.37 2.76 -7.99
C TYR A 153 -10.32 2.77 -9.12
N ASP A 154 -9.29 1.93 -8.98
CA ASP A 154 -8.21 1.80 -9.96
C ASP A 154 -8.70 1.19 -11.28
N ALA A 155 -9.61 0.22 -11.27
CA ALA A 155 -10.17 -0.38 -12.49
C ALA A 155 -10.91 0.65 -13.34
N ARG A 156 -11.71 1.51 -12.70
CA ARG A 156 -12.44 2.59 -13.38
C ARG A 156 -11.48 3.59 -14.03
N LEU A 157 -10.38 3.92 -13.36
CA LEU A 157 -9.35 4.82 -13.88
C LEU A 157 -8.59 4.19 -15.06
N ILE A 158 -8.17 2.93 -14.94
CA ILE A 158 -7.52 2.19 -16.05
C ILE A 158 -8.45 2.10 -17.26
N ARG A 159 -9.74 1.86 -17.03
CA ARG A 159 -10.75 1.79 -18.07
C ARG A 159 -10.83 3.09 -18.86
N SER A 160 -10.81 4.25 -18.20
CA SER A 160 -10.92 5.54 -18.90
C SER A 160 -9.75 5.75 -19.86
N VAL A 161 -8.55 5.33 -19.47
CA VAL A 161 -7.35 5.33 -20.34
C VAL A 161 -7.49 4.31 -21.46
N ALA A 162 -7.94 3.08 -21.15
CA ALA A 162 -8.11 2.01 -22.14
C ALA A 162 -9.10 2.37 -23.26
N ILE A 163 -10.17 3.11 -22.95
CA ILE A 163 -11.12 3.64 -23.95
C ILE A 163 -10.41 4.58 -24.92
N SER A 164 -9.53 5.46 -24.41
CA SER A 164 -8.74 6.36 -25.27
C SER A 164 -7.74 5.59 -26.15
N LEU A 165 -7.11 4.54 -25.63
CA LEU A 165 -6.18 3.72 -26.40
C LEU A 165 -6.89 2.91 -27.50
N LYS A 166 -8.14 2.49 -27.26
CA LYS A 166 -8.93 1.73 -28.24
C LYS A 166 -9.11 2.47 -29.56
N THR A 167 -9.21 3.81 -29.54
CA THR A 167 -9.46 4.64 -30.73
C THR A 167 -8.17 5.10 -31.43
N ARG A 168 -6.99 4.69 -30.95
CA ARG A 168 -5.71 5.12 -31.53
C ARG A 168 -5.35 4.33 -32.79
N PRO A 169 -4.64 4.97 -33.76
CA PRO A 169 -4.25 4.32 -35.01
C PRO A 169 -3.44 3.02 -34.85
N PHE A 170 -2.53 2.95 -33.86
CA PHE A 170 -1.74 1.74 -33.62
C PHE A 170 -2.63 0.55 -33.22
N THR A 171 -3.68 0.78 -32.44
CA THR A 171 -4.64 -0.27 -32.05
C THR A 171 -5.40 -0.77 -33.27
N THR A 172 -5.86 0.14 -34.14
CA THR A 172 -6.53 -0.22 -35.39
C THR A 172 -5.61 -1.01 -36.33
N GLN A 173 -4.34 -0.61 -36.44
CA GLN A 173 -3.32 -1.34 -37.21
C GLN A 173 -3.07 -2.75 -36.66
N SER A 174 -2.99 -2.91 -35.34
CA SER A 174 -2.85 -4.21 -34.69
C SER A 174 -4.05 -5.13 -34.97
N VAL A 175 -5.27 -4.59 -34.96
CA VAL A 175 -6.48 -5.34 -35.33
C VAL A 175 -6.42 -5.80 -36.80
N TYR A 176 -6.05 -4.91 -37.74
CA TYR A 176 -5.90 -5.29 -39.15
C TYR A 176 -4.78 -6.28 -39.41
N SER A 177 -3.78 -6.30 -38.53
CA SER A 177 -2.69 -7.29 -38.56
C SER A 177 -3.09 -8.65 -37.97
N GLY A 178 -4.37 -8.84 -37.59
CA GLY A 178 -4.89 -10.10 -37.04
C GLY A 178 -4.49 -10.36 -35.58
N MET A 179 -4.07 -9.31 -34.84
CA MET A 179 -3.68 -9.47 -33.44
C MET A 179 -4.89 -9.78 -32.56
N SER A 180 -4.77 -10.79 -31.69
CA SER A 180 -5.83 -11.14 -30.74
C SER A 180 -6.00 -10.07 -29.65
N MET A 181 -7.21 -9.97 -29.09
CA MET A 181 -7.50 -9.02 -28.00
C MET A 181 -6.51 -9.14 -26.83
N ARG A 182 -6.13 -10.35 -26.42
CA ARG A 182 -5.15 -10.56 -25.35
C ARG A 182 -3.78 -9.94 -25.70
N LYS A 183 -3.32 -10.12 -26.94
CA LYS A 183 -2.05 -9.53 -27.39
C LYS A 183 -2.16 -8.00 -27.43
N ILE A 184 -3.25 -7.44 -27.94
CA ILE A 184 -3.48 -5.99 -27.95
C ILE A 184 -3.47 -5.44 -26.51
N LEU A 185 -4.17 -6.08 -25.59
CA LEU A 185 -4.22 -5.61 -24.20
C LEU A 185 -2.84 -5.65 -23.51
N VAL A 186 -2.09 -6.73 -23.66
CA VAL A 186 -0.83 -6.95 -22.93
C VAL A 186 0.37 -6.27 -23.60
N GLN A 187 0.44 -6.27 -24.93
CA GLN A 187 1.59 -5.77 -25.69
C GLN A 187 1.41 -4.31 -26.11
N GLU A 188 0.19 -3.91 -26.48
CA GLU A 188 -0.07 -2.56 -26.97
C GLU A 188 -0.60 -1.65 -25.86
N HIS A 189 -1.65 -2.03 -25.12
CA HIS A 189 -2.31 -1.13 -24.17
C HIS A 189 -1.60 -1.05 -22.81
N LEU A 190 -1.24 -2.20 -22.22
CA LEU A 190 -0.68 -2.29 -20.87
C LEU A 190 0.53 -1.36 -20.65
N PRO A 191 1.51 -1.24 -21.58
CA PRO A 191 2.65 -0.33 -21.41
C PRO A 191 2.25 1.15 -21.22
N TYR A 192 1.13 1.59 -21.81
CA TYR A 192 0.64 2.97 -21.65
C TYR A 192 -0.08 3.19 -20.32
N VAL A 193 -0.62 2.13 -19.70
CA VAL A 193 -1.38 2.23 -18.43
C VAL A 193 -0.47 1.98 -17.22
N LEU A 194 0.48 1.05 -17.30
CA LEU A 194 1.85 1.47 -17.12
C LEU A 194 2.20 2.46 -15.97
N PRO A 195 2.52 3.72 -16.33
CA PRO A 195 2.85 4.79 -15.39
C PRO A 195 1.74 5.18 -14.40
N ILE A 196 0.47 5.24 -14.83
CA ILE A 196 -0.63 5.62 -13.93
C ILE A 196 -0.86 4.54 -12.87
N VAL A 197 -0.70 3.28 -13.27
CA VAL A 197 -0.74 2.09 -12.41
C VAL A 197 0.28 2.18 -11.28
N PHE A 198 1.51 2.64 -11.52
CA PHE A 198 2.48 2.79 -10.43
C PHE A 198 2.04 3.82 -9.40
N ALA A 199 1.57 4.98 -9.84
CA ALA A 199 1.12 6.05 -8.95
C ALA A 199 -0.07 5.61 -8.08
N THR A 200 -1.05 4.94 -8.69
CA THR A 200 -2.24 4.47 -7.98
C THR A 200 -1.94 3.27 -7.08
N THR A 201 -0.93 2.45 -7.40
CA THR A 201 -0.46 1.38 -6.51
C THR A 201 0.08 1.93 -5.19
N MET A 202 0.82 3.06 -5.21
CA MET A 202 1.29 3.71 -3.99
C MET A 202 0.13 4.24 -3.14
N ASN A 203 -0.90 4.84 -3.76
CA ASN A 203 -2.11 5.26 -3.05
C ASN A 203 -2.86 4.07 -2.44
N ASN A 204 -2.95 2.96 -3.17
CA ASN A 204 -3.55 1.74 -2.67
C ASN A 204 -2.80 1.17 -1.46
N MET A 205 -1.47 1.24 -1.44
CA MET A 205 -0.66 0.87 -0.26
C MET A 205 -0.94 1.76 0.94
N ILE A 206 -1.05 3.08 0.76
CA ILE A 206 -1.40 4.01 1.85
C ILE A 206 -2.77 3.65 2.42
N TRP A 207 -3.77 3.44 1.54
CA TRP A 207 -5.11 3.04 1.95
C TRP A 207 -5.12 1.70 2.69
N SER A 208 -4.42 0.69 2.17
CA SER A 208 -4.45 -0.66 2.75
C SER A 208 -3.72 -0.72 4.10
N ILE A 209 -2.56 -0.07 4.22
CA ILE A 209 -1.84 0.04 5.48
C ILE A 209 -2.65 0.84 6.51
N GLY A 210 -3.28 1.95 6.10
CA GLY A 210 -4.12 2.74 7.00
C GLY A 210 -5.33 1.97 7.52
N MET A 211 -6.00 1.20 6.65
CA MET A 211 -7.10 0.31 7.04
C MET A 211 -6.65 -0.81 7.97
N GLU A 212 -5.50 -1.45 7.69
CA GLU A 212 -4.93 -2.48 8.56
C GLU A 212 -4.62 -1.93 9.96
N ILE A 213 -3.92 -0.80 10.04
CA ILE A 213 -3.64 -0.13 11.32
C ILE A 213 -4.94 0.16 12.07
N THR A 214 -5.95 0.69 11.38
CA THR A 214 -7.25 1.01 11.99
C THR A 214 -7.91 -0.24 12.57
N LEU A 215 -7.92 -1.35 11.82
CA LEU A 215 -8.48 -2.62 12.29
C LEU A 215 -7.67 -3.20 13.45
N SER A 216 -6.34 -3.21 13.38
CA SER A 216 -5.48 -3.76 14.43
C SER A 216 -5.58 -2.98 15.72
N VAL A 217 -5.61 -1.64 15.66
CA VAL A 217 -5.79 -0.79 16.85
C VAL A 217 -7.10 -1.09 17.57
N LEU A 218 -8.14 -1.48 16.83
CA LEU A 218 -9.44 -1.87 17.37
C LEU A 218 -9.52 -3.35 17.76
N GLY A 219 -8.47 -4.14 17.50
CA GLY A 219 -8.44 -5.58 17.77
C GLY A 219 -9.25 -6.42 16.77
N PHE A 220 -9.41 -5.94 15.54
CA PHE A 220 -10.11 -6.63 14.44
C PHE A 220 -9.14 -7.27 13.42
N THR A 221 -7.99 -7.74 13.89
CA THR A 221 -6.99 -8.46 13.10
C THR A 221 -6.39 -9.61 13.91
N ASP A 222 -5.60 -10.44 13.24
CA ASP A 222 -4.70 -11.37 13.91
C ASP A 222 -3.75 -10.61 14.86
N ILE A 223 -3.72 -11.04 16.12
CA ILE A 223 -2.93 -10.42 17.19
C ILE A 223 -1.54 -11.06 17.37
N GLU A 224 -1.29 -12.19 16.70
CA GLU A 224 -0.02 -12.93 16.76
C GLU A 224 1.04 -12.30 15.86
N THR A 225 0.61 -11.74 14.72
CA THR A 225 1.51 -11.12 13.75
C THR A 225 1.84 -9.68 14.17
N PRO A 226 3.11 -9.35 14.50
CA PRO A 226 3.45 -7.99 14.90
C PRO A 226 3.41 -7.06 13.69
N THR A 227 2.46 -6.12 13.68
CA THR A 227 2.33 -5.03 12.71
C THR A 227 2.40 -3.69 13.43
N MET A 228 2.50 -2.59 12.69
CA MET A 228 2.49 -1.25 13.27
C MET A 228 1.18 -0.97 14.03
N GLY A 229 0.05 -1.43 13.51
CA GLY A 229 -1.23 -1.35 14.20
C GLY A 229 -1.24 -2.14 15.50
N MET A 230 -0.61 -3.33 15.52
CA MET A 230 -0.50 -4.13 16.73
C MET A 230 0.39 -3.52 17.81
N MET A 231 1.45 -2.78 17.45
CA MET A 231 2.23 -2.03 18.45
C MET A 231 1.35 -1.01 19.20
N ILE A 232 0.52 -0.27 18.45
CA ILE A 232 -0.41 0.72 19.02
C ILE A 232 -1.50 0.03 19.84
N TYR A 233 -2.05 -1.10 19.34
CA TYR A 233 -3.01 -1.92 20.08
C TYR A 233 -2.48 -2.32 21.46
N TRP A 234 -1.27 -2.90 21.52
CA TRP A 234 -0.70 -3.37 22.77
C TRP A 234 -0.34 -2.22 23.72
N ALA A 235 0.13 -1.09 23.19
CA ALA A 235 0.37 0.10 23.99
C ALA A 235 -0.93 0.65 24.61
N ASN A 236 -2.04 0.65 23.86
CA ASN A 236 -3.36 1.04 24.38
C ASN A 236 -3.87 0.05 25.42
N ALA A 237 -3.73 -1.27 25.17
CA ALA A 237 -4.14 -2.31 26.10
C ALA A 237 -3.42 -2.23 27.46
N HIS A 238 -2.17 -1.74 27.47
CA HIS A 238 -1.37 -1.54 28.69
C HIS A 238 -1.44 -0.11 29.23
N SER A 239 -2.31 0.75 28.69
CA SER A 239 -2.43 2.15 29.10
C SER A 239 -1.08 2.89 29.07
N ALA A 240 -0.24 2.63 28.07
CA ALA A 240 1.15 3.11 27.99
C ALA A 240 1.29 4.63 28.19
N LEU A 241 0.36 5.42 27.62
CA LEU A 241 0.36 6.88 27.81
C LEU A 241 0.10 7.30 29.26
N ILE A 242 -0.73 6.56 29.99
CA ILE A 242 -1.01 6.81 31.41
C ILE A 242 0.16 6.33 32.28
N ALA A 243 0.78 5.21 31.91
CA ALA A 243 1.94 4.64 32.57
C ALA A 243 3.24 5.44 32.35
N GLY A 244 3.24 6.42 31.44
CA GLY A 244 4.42 7.23 31.11
C GLY A 244 5.33 6.61 30.04
N THR A 245 4.99 5.44 29.48
CA THR A 245 5.72 4.75 28.41
C THR A 245 5.31 5.25 27.01
N TRP A 246 5.33 6.56 26.84
CA TRP A 246 4.87 7.25 25.62
C TRP A 246 5.65 6.86 24.36
N TRP A 247 6.91 6.44 24.50
CA TRP A 247 7.77 6.00 23.38
C TRP A 247 7.18 4.79 22.65
N TRP A 248 6.43 3.93 23.35
CA TRP A 248 5.79 2.75 22.76
C TRP A 248 4.71 3.12 21.73
N VAL A 249 4.01 4.25 21.91
CA VAL A 249 3.05 4.78 20.93
C VAL A 249 3.74 5.69 19.92
N ALA A 250 4.67 6.54 20.36
CA ALA A 250 5.32 7.52 19.50
C ALA A 250 6.18 6.88 18.41
N ALA A 251 6.89 5.80 18.71
CA ALA A 251 7.75 5.10 17.75
C ALA A 251 7.00 4.56 16.51
N PRO A 252 5.94 3.73 16.64
CA PRO A 252 5.19 3.26 15.49
C PRO A 252 4.50 4.39 14.74
N VAL A 253 3.95 5.40 15.45
CA VAL A 253 3.28 6.55 14.81
C VAL A 253 4.27 7.35 13.96
N ALA A 254 5.46 7.65 14.47
CA ALA A 254 6.49 8.36 13.71
C ALA A 254 6.91 7.59 12.46
N ALA A 255 7.11 6.28 12.58
CA ALA A 255 7.47 5.44 11.45
C ALA A 255 6.34 5.34 10.39
N ILE A 256 5.07 5.27 10.81
CA ILE A 256 3.92 5.33 9.89
C ILE A 256 3.88 6.67 9.13
N VAL A 257 4.10 7.79 9.83
CA VAL A 257 4.12 9.12 9.20
C VAL A 257 5.21 9.19 8.14
N VAL A 258 6.42 8.74 8.45
CA VAL A 258 7.54 8.69 7.50
C VAL A 258 7.20 7.80 6.29
N LEU A 259 6.63 6.62 6.52
CA LEU A 259 6.21 5.70 5.46
C LEU A 259 5.14 6.33 4.55
N PHE A 260 4.11 6.95 5.13
CA PHE A 260 3.03 7.56 4.36
C PHE A 260 3.52 8.76 3.57
N MET A 261 4.39 9.60 4.17
CA MET A 261 5.05 10.69 3.45
C MET A 261 5.87 10.17 2.27
N ALA A 262 6.66 9.12 2.47
CA ALA A 262 7.45 8.51 1.41
C ALA A 262 6.56 8.06 0.23
N LEU A 263 5.53 7.26 0.51
CA LEU A 263 4.60 6.76 -0.51
C LEU A 263 3.82 7.89 -1.20
N PHE A 264 3.39 8.89 -0.44
CA PHE A 264 2.62 10.02 -0.96
C PHE A 264 3.44 10.89 -1.92
N LEU A 265 4.66 11.26 -1.53
CA LEU A 265 5.55 12.07 -2.36
C LEU A 265 5.93 11.35 -3.67
N LEU A 266 6.19 10.05 -3.58
CA LEU A 266 6.45 9.22 -4.76
C LEU A 266 5.22 9.17 -5.68
N SER A 267 4.02 8.98 -5.12
CA SER A 267 2.77 8.94 -5.89
C SER A 267 2.47 10.27 -6.57
N MET A 268 2.60 11.38 -5.83
CA MET A 268 2.41 12.74 -6.36
C MET A 268 3.36 13.02 -7.52
N SER A 269 4.64 12.72 -7.34
CA SER A 269 5.67 12.94 -8.37
C SER A 269 5.42 12.10 -9.63
N MET A 270 4.92 10.87 -9.48
CA MET A 270 4.52 10.05 -10.63
C MET A 270 3.29 10.64 -11.34
N ASN A 271 2.29 11.10 -10.59
CA ASN A 271 1.10 11.72 -11.17
C ASN A 271 1.45 13.01 -11.92
N GLU A 272 2.33 13.83 -11.36
CA GLU A 272 2.84 15.03 -12.04
C GLU A 272 3.59 14.70 -13.33
N TYR A 273 4.40 13.64 -13.35
CA TYR A 273 5.06 13.21 -14.57
C TYR A 273 4.08 12.75 -15.65
N ASN A 274 2.96 12.15 -15.24
CA ASN A 274 1.93 11.65 -16.14
C ASN A 274 1.03 12.76 -16.69
N ASP A 275 0.94 13.92 -16.02
CA ASP A 275 0.20 15.08 -16.51
C ASP A 275 1.04 15.91 -17.51
N PRO A 276 0.58 16.10 -18.76
CA PRO A 276 1.27 16.94 -19.73
C PRO A 276 1.36 18.43 -19.33
N ARG A 277 0.40 18.94 -18.55
CA ARG A 277 0.32 20.38 -18.22
C ARG A 277 1.33 20.80 -17.15
N SER A 278 1.52 19.97 -16.12
CA SER A 278 2.54 20.17 -15.08
C SER A 278 3.96 20.17 -15.68
N ARG A 279 4.21 19.29 -16.66
CA ARG A 279 5.50 19.22 -17.37
C ARG A 279 5.80 20.51 -18.14
N LEU A 280 4.81 21.08 -18.82
CA LEU A 280 4.96 22.33 -19.56
C LEU A 280 5.24 23.52 -18.63
N ASN A 281 4.59 23.59 -17.47
CA ASN A 281 4.84 24.65 -16.48
C ASN A 281 6.26 24.62 -15.89
N ARG A 282 6.89 23.44 -15.77
CA ARG A 282 8.30 23.31 -15.30
C ARG A 282 9.33 23.57 -16.41
N MET A 283 8.97 23.42 -17.68
CA MET A 283 9.85 23.71 -18.82
C MET A 283 9.74 25.16 -19.31
N GLY A 284 8.77 25.93 -18.83
CA GLY A 284 8.50 27.32 -19.21
C GLY A 284 8.89 28.36 -18.15
N GLY A 285 9.85 28.04 -17.28
CA GLY A 285 10.47 28.97 -16.32
C GLY A 285 11.85 29.40 -16.77
#